data_AF-A0A524G0K5-F1
#
_entry.id   AF-A0A524G0K5-F1
#
_cell.length_a   1.000
_cell.length_b   1.000
_cell.length_c   1.000
_cell.angle_alpha   90.00
_cell.angle_beta   90.00
_cell.angle_gamma   90.00
#
_symmetry.space_group_name_H-M   'P 1'
#
loop_
_entity.id
_entity.type
_entity.pdbx_description
1 polymer ?
#
loop_
_entity_poly.entity_id
_entity_poly.type
_entity_poly.pdbx_seq_one_letter_code
_entity_poly.pdbx_strand_id
1 'polypeptide(L)'
;MEEITIRYWSPHGRQEETKFQCEHTKIDLVMRAAQRVDLSGVARCSLLEKLDLSHNMLEELDLSPVSRCSSLKEINLQSNHLTELNLWPLKDCNRLTFIDVSENRLHGLDLTPVFLNTKIRMDSSVVVSADSVLRYVFTKEEIMKRFQLLRPDGANWAVPPVVIWKKYCEMKKQYDWAYLKERMISVLQKMSPIQWYGAQRGLLQGLGIAMIEGFDGDPRLLLDTTVSEMSFIEAQQAIFDSAVKLLEEQLQNDGPTLFLDIENMRETSASKLIPLIVEKREDEVEKSTLLVKGSTVFLRPLWLTHYGFNILSATGMGLTTNLEGLETLRKNFDELDLELRTQKVTVAKDVYDGTASKGMQKHVFDLIRAAFD
;
A
#
# COMPACT_ATOMS: atom_id res chain seq x y z
N MET A 1 4.20 -25.79 33.37
CA MET A 1 3.50 -25.03 32.32
C MET A 1 2.83 -23.87 33.01
N GLU A 2 3.01 -22.67 32.47
CA GLU A 2 2.52 -21.45 33.11
C GLU A 2 1.05 -21.25 32.73
N GLU A 3 0.16 -21.22 33.71
CA GLU A 3 -1.28 -21.06 33.47
C GLU A 3 -1.63 -19.58 33.27
N ILE A 4 -2.62 -19.33 32.42
CA ILE A 4 -3.33 -18.06 32.29
C ILE A 4 -4.82 -18.31 32.53
N THR A 5 -5.51 -17.29 33.02
CA THR A 5 -6.96 -17.31 33.21
C THR A 5 -7.55 -16.20 32.36
N ILE A 6 -8.52 -16.54 31.51
CA ILE A 6 -9.31 -15.56 30.76
C ILE A 6 -10.67 -15.46 31.42
N ARG A 7 -11.06 -14.24 31.79
CA ARG A 7 -12.36 -13.95 32.41
C ARG A 7 -13.28 -13.27 31.42
N TYR A 8 -14.56 -13.59 31.52
CA TYR A 8 -15.59 -13.00 30.68
C TYR A 8 -16.88 -12.81 31.47
N TRP A 9 -17.66 -11.79 31.08
CA TRP A 9 -18.87 -11.38 31.77
C TRP A 9 -20.05 -11.45 30.82
N SER A 10 -21.15 -12.06 31.27
CA SER A 10 -22.41 -12.06 30.52
C SER A 10 -23.13 -10.70 30.66
N PRO A 11 -24.14 -10.41 29.82
CA PRO A 11 -24.95 -9.19 29.93
C PRO A 11 -25.64 -9.01 31.30
N HIS A 12 -25.80 -10.10 32.05
CA HIS A 12 -26.45 -10.10 33.37
C HIS A 12 -25.42 -9.95 34.51
N GLY A 13 -24.15 -9.69 34.20
CA GLY A 13 -23.07 -9.52 35.16
C GLY A 13 -22.47 -10.83 35.71
N ARG A 14 -22.91 -12.00 35.21
CA ARG A 14 -22.30 -13.27 35.61
C ARG A 14 -20.89 -13.36 35.05
N GLN A 15 -19.91 -13.50 35.93
CA GLN A 15 -18.53 -13.75 35.57
C GLN A 15 -18.28 -15.25 35.41
N GLU A 16 -17.61 -15.62 34.34
CA GLU A 16 -17.06 -16.94 34.10
C GLU A 16 -15.58 -16.83 33.76
N GLU A 17 -14.85 -17.93 33.90
CA GLU A 17 -13.44 -17.98 33.57
C GLU A 17 -13.06 -19.31 32.93
N THR A 18 -12.01 -19.27 32.13
CA THR A 18 -11.43 -20.47 31.52
C THR A 18 -9.92 -20.36 31.59
N LYS A 19 -9.30 -21.47 32.01
CA LYS A 19 -7.86 -21.57 32.19
C LYS A 19 -7.23 -22.15 30.94
N PHE A 20 -6.13 -21.55 30.50
CA PHE A 20 -5.31 -22.03 29.40
C PHE A 20 -3.85 -22.09 29.85
N GLN A 21 -3.08 -22.97 29.23
CA GLN A 21 -1.61 -22.94 29.32
C GLN A 21 -1.04 -21.92 28.34
N CYS A 22 0.06 -21.25 28.70
CA CYS A 22 0.73 -20.26 27.84
C CYS A 22 1.24 -20.84 26.51
N GLU A 23 1.51 -22.14 26.49
CA GLU A 23 2.03 -22.86 25.34
C GLU A 23 0.94 -23.25 24.32
N HIS A 24 -0.34 -23.00 24.61
CA HIS A 24 -1.42 -23.26 23.65
C HIS A 24 -1.27 -22.41 22.38
N THR A 25 -1.45 -23.06 21.24
CA THR A 25 -1.49 -22.42 19.93
C THR A 25 -2.89 -21.95 19.53
N LYS A 26 -3.94 -22.40 20.24
CA LYS A 26 -5.33 -21.98 20.03
C LYS A 26 -6.00 -21.64 21.35
N ILE A 27 -6.66 -20.49 21.39
CA ILE A 27 -7.61 -20.12 22.45
C ILE A 27 -9.00 -20.04 21.79
N ASP A 28 -9.93 -20.84 22.31
CA ASP A 28 -11.29 -21.00 21.79
C ASP A 28 -12.29 -20.66 22.89
N LEU A 29 -12.99 -19.55 22.70
CA LEU A 29 -14.00 -19.01 23.61
C LEU A 29 -15.30 -18.73 22.84
N VAL A 30 -15.63 -19.60 21.89
CA VAL A 30 -16.85 -19.52 21.08
C VAL A 30 -18.10 -19.78 21.91
N MET A 31 -19.20 -19.08 21.62
CA MET A 31 -20.53 -19.30 22.22
C MET A 31 -20.53 -19.25 23.76
N ARG A 32 -19.84 -18.26 24.35
CA ARG A 32 -19.77 -18.06 25.81
C ARG A 32 -20.78 -17.06 26.34
N ALA A 33 -21.61 -16.50 25.47
CA ALA A 33 -22.56 -15.43 25.81
C ALA A 33 -21.85 -14.25 26.53
N ALA A 34 -20.59 -13.98 26.18
CA ALA A 34 -19.78 -12.93 26.78
C ALA A 34 -20.10 -11.57 26.18
N GLN A 35 -20.43 -10.58 27.02
CA GLN A 35 -20.51 -9.16 26.66
C GLN A 35 -19.16 -8.46 26.78
N ARG A 36 -18.31 -8.92 27.70
CA ARG A 36 -16.94 -8.43 27.91
C ARG A 36 -15.98 -9.58 28.14
N VAL A 37 -14.72 -9.39 27.75
CA VAL A 37 -13.64 -10.37 27.94
C VAL A 37 -12.35 -9.65 28.36
N ASP A 38 -11.64 -10.23 29.33
CA ASP A 38 -10.32 -9.77 29.76
C ASP A 38 -9.24 -10.69 29.16
N LEU A 39 -8.54 -10.17 28.15
CA LEU A 39 -7.46 -10.87 27.46
C LEU A 39 -6.06 -10.58 28.06
N SER A 40 -5.95 -9.90 29.21
CA SER A 40 -4.64 -9.52 29.78
C SER A 40 -3.67 -10.71 29.91
N GLY A 41 -4.17 -11.89 30.30
CA GLY A 41 -3.38 -13.12 30.38
C GLY A 41 -2.81 -13.60 29.04
N VAL A 42 -3.45 -13.27 27.91
CA VAL A 42 -3.03 -13.67 26.56
C VAL A 42 -1.68 -13.07 26.17
N ALA A 43 -1.27 -11.96 26.78
CA ALA A 43 0.05 -11.35 26.54
C ALA A 43 1.23 -12.30 26.86
N ARG A 44 0.98 -13.36 27.65
CA ARG A 44 1.97 -14.41 27.98
C ARG A 44 1.98 -15.57 26.97
N CYS A 45 1.01 -15.66 26.07
CA CYS A 45 0.88 -16.72 25.06
C CYS A 45 1.63 -16.37 23.76
N SER A 46 2.96 -16.36 23.78
CA SER A 46 3.79 -16.02 22.60
C SER A 46 3.67 -17.00 21.43
N LEU A 47 3.23 -18.24 21.70
CA LEU A 47 2.99 -19.29 20.71
C LEU A 47 1.55 -19.30 20.16
N LEU A 48 0.68 -18.39 20.61
CA LEU A 48 -0.69 -18.34 20.14
C LEU A 48 -0.74 -18.10 18.63
N GLU A 49 -1.41 -18.99 17.91
CA GLU A 49 -1.63 -18.91 16.46
C GLU A 49 -3.07 -18.55 16.13
N LYS A 50 -4.05 -18.93 16.96
CA LYS A 50 -5.48 -18.72 16.70
C LYS A 50 -6.22 -18.22 17.94
N LEU A 51 -6.94 -17.11 17.81
CA LEU A 51 -7.86 -16.60 18.82
C LEU A 51 -9.28 -16.60 18.26
N ASP A 52 -10.17 -17.39 18.85
CA ASP A 52 -11.58 -17.44 18.46
C ASP A 52 -12.49 -16.96 19.60
N LEU A 53 -13.15 -15.83 19.36
CA LEU A 53 -14.14 -15.17 20.22
C LEU A 53 -15.50 -15.06 19.52
N SER A 54 -15.72 -15.84 18.45
CA SER A 54 -16.95 -15.76 17.66
C SER A 54 -18.20 -16.20 18.43
N HIS A 55 -19.36 -15.76 17.94
CA HIS A 55 -20.67 -16.06 18.52
C HIS A 55 -20.78 -15.70 20.01
N ASN A 56 -20.31 -14.50 20.34
CA ASN A 56 -20.50 -13.89 21.66
C ASN A 56 -21.40 -12.64 21.52
N MET A 57 -21.42 -11.79 22.53
CA MET A 57 -22.16 -10.53 22.55
C MET A 57 -21.22 -9.36 22.84
N LEU A 58 -19.95 -9.47 22.41
CA LEU A 58 -18.93 -8.46 22.72
C LEU A 58 -19.31 -7.12 22.11
N GLU A 59 -19.41 -6.09 22.95
CA GLU A 59 -19.68 -4.71 22.53
C GLU A 59 -18.38 -3.92 22.34
N GLU A 60 -17.35 -4.29 23.10
CA GLU A 60 -16.01 -3.71 23.08
C GLU A 60 -14.95 -4.83 23.16
N LEU A 61 -13.77 -4.59 22.61
CA LEU A 61 -12.65 -5.53 22.68
C LEU A 61 -11.31 -4.79 22.65
N ASP A 62 -10.50 -5.00 23.69
CA ASP A 62 -9.11 -4.56 23.70
C ASP A 62 -8.17 -5.65 23.19
N LEU A 63 -7.52 -5.39 22.05
CA LEU A 63 -6.53 -6.28 21.44
C LEU A 63 -5.10 -5.99 21.91
N SER A 64 -4.86 -5.01 22.80
CA SER A 64 -3.52 -4.67 23.32
C SER A 64 -2.75 -5.87 23.88
N PRO A 65 -3.37 -6.81 24.63
CA PRO A 65 -2.68 -8.02 25.09
C PRO A 65 -2.20 -8.92 23.96
N VAL A 66 -2.89 -8.91 22.82
CA VAL A 66 -2.58 -9.75 21.64
C VAL A 66 -1.34 -9.26 20.89
N SER A 67 -0.92 -8.01 21.09
CA SER A 67 0.30 -7.44 20.47
C SER A 67 1.59 -8.24 20.73
N ARG A 68 1.62 -9.04 21.80
CA ARG A 68 2.76 -9.90 22.17
C ARG A 68 2.75 -11.27 21.46
N CYS A 69 1.67 -11.62 20.79
CA CYS A 69 1.49 -12.90 20.09
C CYS A 69 2.04 -12.81 18.66
N SER A 70 3.36 -12.80 18.48
CA SER A 70 4.01 -12.71 17.17
C SER A 70 3.74 -13.92 16.25
N SER A 71 3.31 -15.05 16.82
CA SER A 71 2.92 -16.26 16.08
C SER A 71 1.48 -16.25 15.56
N LEU A 72 0.70 -15.22 15.90
CA LEU A 72 -0.74 -15.17 15.59
C LEU A 72 -0.98 -15.17 14.07
N LYS A 73 -1.88 -16.05 13.63
CA LYS A 73 -2.25 -16.28 12.23
C LYS A 73 -3.71 -15.95 11.93
N GLU A 74 -4.60 -16.16 12.91
CA GLU A 74 -6.04 -16.01 12.73
C GLU A 74 -6.70 -15.39 13.97
N ILE A 75 -7.59 -14.42 13.75
CA ILE A 75 -8.51 -13.89 14.75
C ILE A 75 -9.93 -14.04 14.20
N ASN A 76 -10.82 -14.65 14.98
CA ASN A 76 -12.23 -14.76 14.63
C ASN A 76 -13.09 -14.03 15.67
N LEU A 77 -13.75 -12.95 15.23
CA LEU A 77 -14.68 -12.11 16.01
C LEU A 77 -16.09 -12.13 15.40
N GLN A 78 -16.39 -13.09 14.51
CA GLN A 78 -17.67 -13.22 13.84
C GLN A 78 -18.84 -13.26 14.84
N SER A 79 -19.99 -12.67 14.48
CA SER A 79 -21.23 -12.71 15.27
C SER A 79 -21.03 -12.17 16.68
N ASN A 80 -20.70 -10.89 16.77
CA ASN A 80 -20.59 -10.11 18.01
C ASN A 80 -21.39 -8.80 17.87
N HIS A 81 -21.22 -7.85 18.78
CA HIS A 81 -21.92 -6.57 18.79
C HIS A 81 -20.97 -5.37 18.73
N LEU A 82 -19.75 -5.58 18.22
CA LEU A 82 -18.71 -4.55 18.15
C LEU A 82 -19.17 -3.40 17.25
N THR A 83 -19.18 -2.18 17.79
CA THR A 83 -19.45 -0.95 17.02
C THR A 83 -18.18 -0.28 16.53
N GLU A 84 -17.07 -0.52 17.23
CA GLU A 84 -15.72 -0.08 16.88
C GLU A 84 -14.72 -1.18 17.18
N LEU A 85 -13.58 -1.15 16.48
CA LEU A 85 -12.48 -2.08 16.72
C LEU A 85 -11.15 -1.42 16.34
N ASN A 86 -10.21 -1.38 17.30
CA ASN A 86 -8.88 -0.88 17.05
C ASN A 86 -7.92 -2.03 16.67
N LEU A 87 -7.43 -2.03 15.44
CA LEU A 87 -6.49 -3.04 14.94
C LEU A 87 -5.01 -2.67 15.14
N TRP A 88 -4.68 -1.48 15.64
CA TRP A 88 -3.29 -1.05 15.86
C TRP A 88 -2.46 -1.93 16.78
N PRO A 89 -3.02 -2.56 17.83
CA PRO A 89 -2.31 -3.58 18.59
C PRO A 89 -1.75 -4.73 17.75
N LEU A 90 -2.32 -4.99 16.58
CA LEU A 90 -1.90 -6.07 15.68
C LEU A 90 -0.79 -5.66 14.72
N LYS A 91 -0.25 -4.44 14.81
CA LYS A 91 0.76 -3.94 13.88
C LYS A 91 1.98 -4.85 13.78
N ASP A 92 2.38 -5.54 14.85
CA ASP A 92 3.56 -6.41 14.83
C ASP A 92 3.22 -7.90 14.66
N CYS A 93 1.94 -8.24 14.49
CA CYS A 93 1.48 -9.60 14.19
C CYS A 93 1.73 -9.96 12.71
N ASN A 94 3.01 -10.02 12.30
CA ASN A 94 3.41 -10.20 10.90
C ASN A 94 2.98 -11.54 10.27
N ARG A 95 2.58 -12.53 11.10
CA ARG A 95 2.05 -13.82 10.67
C ARG A 95 0.53 -13.84 10.52
N LEU A 96 -0.16 -12.74 10.82
CA LEU A 96 -1.62 -12.66 10.77
C LEU A 96 -2.10 -12.70 9.32
N THR A 97 -2.73 -13.80 8.95
CA THR A 97 -3.19 -14.07 7.58
C THR A 97 -4.69 -13.92 7.40
N PHE A 98 -5.47 -13.99 8.49
CA PHE A 98 -6.92 -13.91 8.43
C PHE A 98 -7.52 -13.22 9.65
N ILE A 99 -8.49 -12.34 9.42
CA ILE A 99 -9.35 -11.76 10.44
C ILE A 99 -10.80 -11.88 9.95
N ASP A 100 -11.68 -12.39 10.80
CA ASP A 100 -13.12 -12.32 10.59
C ASP A 100 -13.77 -11.37 11.61
N VAL A 101 -14.43 -10.33 11.12
CA VAL A 101 -15.23 -9.37 11.89
C VAL A 101 -16.66 -9.27 11.34
N SER A 102 -17.09 -10.24 10.54
CA SER A 102 -18.44 -10.26 9.97
C SER A 102 -19.51 -10.45 11.05
N GLU A 103 -20.75 -10.08 10.72
CA GLU A 103 -21.88 -10.11 11.65
C GLU A 103 -21.61 -9.32 12.94
N ASN A 104 -21.10 -8.10 12.78
CA ASN A 104 -20.92 -7.14 13.87
C ASN A 104 -21.76 -5.87 13.59
N ARG A 105 -21.52 -4.80 14.35
CA ARG A 105 -22.18 -3.49 14.17
C ARG A 105 -21.18 -2.40 13.79
N LEU A 106 -20.08 -2.80 13.15
CA LEU A 106 -19.00 -1.91 12.76
C LEU A 106 -19.48 -0.92 11.69
N HIS A 107 -19.32 0.38 11.97
CA HIS A 107 -19.59 1.41 10.96
C HIS A 107 -18.38 1.67 10.07
N GLY A 108 -17.17 1.54 10.62
CA GLY A 108 -15.95 1.63 9.84
C GLY A 108 -14.77 0.99 10.53
N LEU A 109 -13.71 0.75 9.74
CA LEU A 109 -12.53 0.02 10.19
C LEU A 109 -11.26 0.58 9.53
N ASP A 110 -10.26 0.90 10.36
CA ASP A 110 -8.93 1.29 9.92
C ASP A 110 -8.06 0.03 9.74
N LEU A 111 -7.78 -0.32 8.50
CA LEU A 111 -7.05 -1.54 8.16
C LEU A 111 -5.54 -1.37 8.06
N THR A 112 -5.02 -0.15 8.16
CA THR A 112 -3.58 0.15 8.02
C THR A 112 -2.64 -0.86 8.69
N PRO A 113 -2.82 -1.26 9.97
CA PRO A 113 -1.86 -2.14 10.65
C PRO A 113 -1.77 -3.56 10.06
N VAL A 114 -2.83 -4.04 9.40
CA VAL A 114 -2.98 -5.43 8.93
C VAL A 114 -3.11 -5.56 7.40
N PHE A 115 -3.24 -4.43 6.68
CA PHE A 115 -3.59 -4.38 5.25
C PHE A 115 -2.65 -5.20 4.34
N LEU A 116 -1.36 -5.23 4.66
CA LEU A 116 -0.34 -5.86 3.80
C LEU A 116 -0.45 -7.39 3.73
N ASN A 117 -0.82 -8.05 4.83
CA ASN A 117 -0.61 -9.51 4.97
C ASN A 117 -1.89 -10.28 5.29
N THR A 118 -2.98 -9.57 5.61
CA THR A 118 -4.17 -10.19 6.17
C THR A 118 -5.34 -10.16 5.18
N LYS A 119 -6.01 -11.31 5.03
CA LYS A 119 -7.34 -11.40 4.40
C LYS A 119 -8.40 -11.05 5.44
N ILE A 120 -9.41 -10.29 5.03
CA ILE A 120 -10.40 -9.74 5.94
C ILE A 120 -11.79 -10.18 5.48
N ARG A 121 -12.52 -10.80 6.41
CA ARG A 121 -13.94 -11.11 6.26
C ARG A 121 -14.76 -10.14 7.11
N MET A 122 -15.72 -9.47 6.50
CA MET A 122 -16.53 -8.43 7.16
C MET A 122 -17.85 -8.18 6.43
N ASP A 123 -18.76 -7.46 7.06
CA ASP A 123 -20.01 -7.06 6.42
C ASP A 123 -19.76 -6.00 5.33
N SER A 124 -20.49 -6.10 4.23
CA SER A 124 -20.38 -5.21 3.07
C SER A 124 -20.77 -3.75 3.37
N SER A 125 -21.43 -3.48 4.49
CA SER A 125 -21.78 -2.14 4.96
C SER A 125 -20.65 -1.42 5.70
N VAL A 126 -19.57 -2.12 6.08
CA VAL A 126 -18.47 -1.53 6.85
C VAL A 126 -17.66 -0.58 5.96
N VAL A 127 -17.52 0.69 6.40
CA VAL A 127 -16.67 1.66 5.70
C VAL A 127 -15.20 1.37 5.98
N VAL A 128 -14.43 1.13 4.94
CA VAL A 128 -13.02 0.76 5.06
C VAL A 128 -12.12 1.97 4.86
N SER A 129 -11.10 2.11 5.70
CA SER A 129 -10.03 3.08 5.50
C SER A 129 -8.65 2.46 5.65
N ALA A 130 -7.67 3.06 4.97
CA ALA A 130 -6.25 2.74 5.11
C ALA A 130 -5.41 3.98 4.79
N ASP A 131 -4.19 4.03 5.30
CA ASP A 131 -3.28 5.15 5.08
C ASP A 131 -2.87 5.22 3.60
N SER A 132 -2.71 6.43 3.07
CA SER A 132 -2.46 6.64 1.63
C SER A 132 -1.18 5.97 1.12
N VAL A 133 -0.20 5.69 1.99
CA VAL A 133 1.02 4.91 1.68
C VAL A 133 0.70 3.50 1.14
N LEU A 134 -0.50 2.98 1.37
CA LEU A 134 -0.92 1.66 0.88
C LEU A 134 -1.66 1.72 -0.47
N ARG A 135 -1.98 2.92 -0.97
CA ARG A 135 -2.92 3.13 -2.09
C ARG A 135 -2.52 2.43 -3.38
N TYR A 136 -1.23 2.42 -3.71
CA TYR A 136 -0.71 1.91 -4.98
C TYR A 136 0.12 0.64 -4.81
N VAL A 137 0.01 -0.02 -3.66
CA VAL A 137 0.78 -1.23 -3.34
C VAL A 137 0.16 -2.48 -3.96
N PHE A 138 -1.17 -2.49 -4.15
CA PHE A 138 -1.93 -3.61 -4.69
C PHE A 138 -2.75 -3.20 -5.91
N THR A 139 -2.82 -4.09 -6.87
CA THR A 139 -3.77 -4.03 -7.99
C THR A 139 -5.21 -4.23 -7.49
N LYS A 140 -6.19 -3.84 -8.31
CA LYS A 140 -7.61 -4.10 -8.03
C LYS A 140 -7.89 -5.59 -7.79
N GLU A 141 -7.25 -6.48 -8.54
CA GLU A 141 -7.40 -7.93 -8.37
C GLU A 141 -6.81 -8.45 -7.07
N GLU A 142 -5.64 -7.97 -6.68
CA GLU A 142 -5.03 -8.32 -5.40
C GLU A 142 -5.88 -7.83 -4.23
N ILE A 143 -6.47 -6.64 -4.34
CA ILE A 143 -7.46 -6.13 -3.38
C ILE A 143 -8.67 -7.06 -3.32
N MET A 144 -9.26 -7.45 -4.46
CA MET A 144 -10.41 -8.38 -4.48
C MET A 144 -10.12 -9.70 -3.77
N LYS A 145 -8.91 -10.26 -3.91
CA LYS A 145 -8.51 -11.52 -3.25
C LYS A 145 -8.31 -11.40 -1.73
N ARG A 146 -8.22 -10.18 -1.20
CA ARG A 146 -8.01 -9.90 0.23
C ARG A 146 -9.30 -9.74 1.01
N PHE A 147 -10.41 -9.43 0.35
CA PHE A 147 -11.68 -9.15 1.02
C PHE A 147 -12.70 -10.25 0.77
N GLN A 148 -13.35 -10.70 1.84
CA GLN A 148 -14.54 -11.54 1.80
C GLN A 148 -15.69 -10.75 2.42
N LEU A 149 -16.50 -10.11 1.58
CA LEU A 149 -17.59 -9.28 2.06
C LEU A 149 -18.88 -10.09 2.16
N LEU A 150 -19.66 -9.86 3.22
CA LEU A 150 -20.96 -10.49 3.42
C LEU A 150 -22.09 -9.47 3.29
N ARG A 151 -23.18 -9.88 2.65
CA ARG A 151 -24.44 -9.13 2.65
C ARG A 151 -25.17 -9.31 3.99
N PRO A 152 -26.15 -8.45 4.31
CA PRO A 152 -26.99 -8.62 5.50
C PRO A 152 -27.73 -9.96 5.58
N ASP A 153 -27.94 -10.64 4.45
CA ASP A 153 -28.54 -11.98 4.36
C ASP A 153 -27.51 -13.13 4.53
N GLY A 154 -26.25 -12.81 4.81
CA GLY A 154 -25.15 -13.76 5.00
C GLY A 154 -24.52 -14.27 3.69
N ALA A 155 -25.03 -13.88 2.52
CA ALA A 155 -24.45 -14.30 1.26
C ALA A 155 -23.17 -13.51 0.90
N ASN A 156 -22.27 -14.14 0.14
CA ASN A 156 -21.05 -13.47 -0.33
C ASN A 156 -21.37 -12.29 -1.26
N TRP A 157 -20.66 -11.19 -1.05
CA TRP A 157 -20.68 -10.01 -1.90
C TRP A 157 -19.42 -9.95 -2.76
N ALA A 158 -19.60 -9.95 -4.08
CA ALA A 158 -18.51 -10.14 -5.03
C ALA A 158 -17.73 -8.85 -5.37
N VAL A 159 -18.25 -7.68 -5.01
CA VAL A 159 -17.59 -6.39 -5.31
C VAL A 159 -16.67 -6.01 -4.15
N PRO A 160 -15.40 -5.62 -4.39
CA PRO A 160 -14.50 -5.20 -3.31
C PRO A 160 -15.00 -3.92 -2.62
N PRO A 161 -14.60 -3.67 -1.36
CA PRO A 161 -14.96 -2.43 -0.68
C PRO A 161 -14.24 -1.24 -1.34
N VAL A 162 -14.89 -0.08 -1.32
CA VAL A 162 -14.20 1.18 -1.60
C VAL A 162 -13.34 1.52 -0.38
N VAL A 163 -12.03 1.57 -0.55
CA VAL A 163 -11.09 1.94 0.51
C VAL A 163 -10.91 3.45 0.52
N ILE A 164 -11.20 4.08 1.66
CA ILE A 164 -10.92 5.49 1.91
C ILE A 164 -9.43 5.63 2.26
N TRP A 165 -8.67 6.20 1.33
CA TRP A 165 -7.24 6.45 1.51
C TRP A 165 -7.01 7.72 2.33
N LYS A 166 -6.66 7.57 3.61
CA LYS A 166 -6.45 8.69 4.53
C LYS A 166 -5.14 9.42 4.20
N LYS A 167 -5.24 10.72 3.93
CA LYS A 167 -4.07 11.57 3.69
C LYS A 167 -3.55 12.15 5.01
N TYR A 168 -2.24 12.10 5.21
CA TYR A 168 -1.59 12.62 6.41
C TYR A 168 -1.79 14.14 6.56
N CYS A 169 -1.82 14.90 5.45
CA CYS A 169 -2.09 16.34 5.46
C CYS A 169 -3.50 16.71 5.97
N GLU A 170 -4.45 15.77 5.91
CA GLU A 170 -5.80 15.91 6.48
C GLU A 170 -5.82 15.41 7.93
N MET A 171 -5.12 14.32 8.23
CA MET A 171 -5.03 13.70 9.57
C MET A 171 -4.31 14.56 10.61
N LYS A 172 -3.45 15.51 10.19
CA LYS A 172 -2.75 16.45 11.10
C LYS A 172 -3.69 17.29 11.98
N LYS A 173 -4.99 17.35 11.64
CA LYS A 173 -6.02 18.00 12.46
C LYS A 173 -6.35 17.23 13.74
N GLN A 174 -6.07 15.92 13.76
CA GLN A 174 -6.42 15.00 14.84
C GLN A 174 -5.20 14.41 15.53
N TYR A 175 -4.07 14.31 14.83
CA TYR A 175 -2.87 13.65 15.32
C TYR A 175 -1.64 14.52 15.14
N ASP A 176 -0.70 14.42 16.08
CA ASP A 176 0.62 15.02 15.98
C ASP A 176 1.52 14.27 14.99
N TRP A 177 2.67 14.87 14.67
CA TRP A 177 3.63 14.27 13.75
C TRP A 177 4.25 12.99 14.29
N ALA A 178 4.56 12.91 15.59
CA ALA A 178 5.15 11.72 16.20
C ALA A 178 4.29 10.47 15.93
N TYR A 179 2.98 10.58 16.16
CA TYR A 179 2.02 9.52 15.87
C TYR A 179 1.97 9.19 14.37
N LEU A 180 1.85 10.19 13.50
CA LEU A 180 1.78 9.96 12.05
C LEU A 180 3.06 9.31 11.52
N LYS A 181 4.22 9.73 11.99
CA LYS A 181 5.52 9.16 11.64
C LYS A 181 5.60 7.69 12.05
N GLU A 182 5.21 7.36 13.29
CA GLU A 182 5.21 5.97 13.75
C GLU A 182 4.29 5.09 12.89
N ARG A 183 3.11 5.59 12.53
CA ARG A 183 2.19 4.87 11.62
C ARG A 183 2.84 4.58 10.28
N MET A 184 3.44 5.58 9.64
CA MET A 184 4.13 5.43 8.36
C MET A 184 5.25 4.39 8.45
N ILE A 185 6.13 4.52 9.45
CA ILE A 185 7.27 3.60 9.64
C ILE A 185 6.78 2.17 9.87
N SER A 186 5.73 1.97 10.68
CA SER A 186 5.19 0.65 11.00
C SER A 186 4.73 -0.14 9.77
N VAL A 187 4.31 0.58 8.72
CA VAL A 187 3.90 0.02 7.44
C VAL A 187 5.10 -0.16 6.51
N LEU A 188 5.91 0.88 6.33
CA LEU A 188 7.04 0.89 5.40
C LEU A 188 8.09 -0.17 5.74
N GLN A 189 8.35 -0.43 7.02
CA GLN A 189 9.34 -1.42 7.44
C GLN A 189 9.00 -2.87 7.03
N LYS A 190 7.72 -3.14 6.71
CA LYS A 190 7.24 -4.46 6.29
C LYS A 190 7.29 -4.66 4.77
N MET A 191 7.60 -3.62 4.02
CA MET A 191 7.51 -3.63 2.56
C MET A 191 8.80 -4.12 1.90
N SER A 192 8.63 -4.89 0.84
CA SER A 192 9.72 -5.34 -0.02
C SER A 192 10.00 -4.33 -1.14
N PRO A 193 11.19 -4.37 -1.78
CA PRO A 193 11.56 -3.42 -2.84
C PRO A 193 10.57 -3.29 -4.00
N ILE A 194 9.85 -4.36 -4.34
CA ILE A 194 8.81 -4.33 -5.41
C ILE A 194 7.61 -3.43 -5.04
N GLN A 195 7.41 -3.11 -3.77
CA GLN A 195 6.30 -2.29 -3.26
C GLN A 195 6.72 -0.84 -3.00
N TRP A 196 8.01 -0.55 -2.93
CA TRP A 196 8.54 0.75 -2.50
C TRP A 196 8.04 1.91 -3.33
N TYR A 197 8.04 1.79 -4.66
CA TYR A 197 7.56 2.87 -5.52
C TYR A 197 6.08 3.19 -5.28
N GLY A 198 5.20 2.18 -5.26
CA GLY A 198 3.79 2.39 -4.96
C GLY A 198 3.55 3.00 -3.57
N ALA A 199 4.37 2.62 -2.59
CA ALA A 199 4.30 3.15 -1.25
C ALA A 199 4.80 4.59 -1.13
N GLN A 200 5.95 4.89 -1.73
CA GLN A 200 6.51 6.23 -1.88
C GLN A 200 5.48 7.18 -2.51
N ARG A 201 4.82 6.73 -3.57
CA ARG A 201 3.84 7.54 -4.29
C ARG A 201 2.63 7.86 -3.40
N GLY A 202 2.12 6.85 -2.72
CA GLY A 202 1.06 7.00 -1.73
C GLY A 202 1.43 7.90 -0.54
N LEU A 203 2.69 7.84 -0.10
CA LEU A 203 3.25 8.67 0.96
C LEU A 203 3.30 10.15 0.56
N LEU A 204 3.93 10.47 -0.58
CA LEU A 204 4.07 11.85 -1.06
C LEU A 204 2.70 12.50 -1.37
N GLN A 205 1.76 11.75 -1.97
CA GLN A 205 0.38 12.19 -2.13
C GLN A 205 -0.32 12.45 -0.79
N GLY A 206 -0.12 11.55 0.18
CA GLY A 206 -0.68 11.68 1.52
C GLY A 206 -0.16 12.89 2.26
N LEU A 207 1.11 13.22 2.05
CA LEU A 207 1.76 14.40 2.59
C LEU A 207 1.37 15.67 1.82
N GLY A 208 0.88 15.57 0.59
CA GLY A 208 0.51 16.73 -0.24
C GLY A 208 1.68 17.35 -1.01
N ILE A 209 2.73 16.57 -1.29
CA ILE A 209 3.93 16.97 -2.04
C ILE A 209 4.10 16.09 -3.29
N ALA A 210 3.01 15.97 -4.05
CA ALA A 210 2.87 15.07 -5.20
C ALA A 210 3.81 15.39 -6.39
N MET A 211 4.35 16.60 -6.48
CA MET A 211 5.17 17.03 -7.62
C MET A 211 6.46 16.21 -7.80
N ILE A 212 6.94 15.57 -6.73
CA ILE A 212 8.19 14.78 -6.68
C ILE A 212 7.92 13.26 -6.63
N GLU A 213 6.74 12.82 -7.10
CA GLU A 213 6.34 11.40 -7.13
C GLU A 213 7.22 10.51 -8.01
N GLY A 214 8.09 11.08 -8.85
CA GLY A 214 9.07 10.33 -9.63
C GLY A 214 10.27 9.77 -8.85
N PHE A 215 10.39 10.03 -7.54
CA PHE A 215 11.45 9.41 -6.73
C PHE A 215 11.29 7.88 -6.67
N ASP A 216 12.29 7.16 -7.17
CA ASP A 216 12.30 5.71 -7.35
C ASP A 216 13.31 5.01 -6.44
N GLY A 217 13.12 5.21 -5.13
CA GLY A 217 13.98 4.65 -4.11
C GLY A 217 13.21 4.14 -2.89
N ASP A 218 13.96 3.85 -1.83
CA ASP A 218 13.38 3.41 -0.57
C ASP A 218 12.62 4.57 0.10
N PRO A 219 11.29 4.47 0.29
CA PRO A 219 10.47 5.53 0.91
C PRO A 219 10.88 5.86 2.35
N ARG A 220 11.62 4.98 3.04
CA ARG A 220 12.07 5.24 4.42
C ARG A 220 13.09 6.37 4.48
N LEU A 221 13.95 6.49 3.46
CA LEU A 221 14.96 7.55 3.35
C LEU A 221 14.34 8.96 3.34
N LEU A 222 13.10 9.06 2.87
CA LEU A 222 12.34 10.32 2.89
C LEU A 222 12.05 10.79 4.32
N LEU A 223 11.93 9.87 5.27
CA LEU A 223 11.56 10.14 6.67
C LEU A 223 12.78 10.29 7.60
N ASP A 224 13.98 9.93 7.15
CA ASP A 224 15.20 9.88 7.99
C ASP A 224 15.60 11.22 8.59
N THR A 225 15.30 12.32 7.89
CA THR A 225 15.62 13.69 8.34
C THR A 225 14.62 14.25 9.34
N THR A 226 13.52 13.55 9.59
CA THR A 226 12.45 14.02 10.49
C THR A 226 12.70 13.57 11.93
N VAL A 227 12.31 14.37 12.92
CA VAL A 227 12.28 13.96 14.35
C VAL A 227 10.86 14.06 14.91
N SER A 228 10.58 13.39 16.03
CA SER A 228 9.21 13.26 16.56
C SER A 228 8.63 14.59 17.06
N GLU A 229 9.50 15.52 17.45
CA GLU A 229 9.16 16.81 18.02
C GLU A 229 8.75 17.85 16.97
N MET A 230 8.99 17.56 15.68
CA MET A 230 8.60 18.46 14.58
C MET A 230 7.08 18.62 14.51
N SER A 231 6.63 19.80 14.11
CA SER A 231 5.27 19.97 13.59
C SER A 231 5.10 19.26 12.24
N PHE A 232 3.86 19.01 11.83
CA PHE A 232 3.58 18.43 10.52
C PHE A 232 4.19 19.24 9.36
N ILE A 233 4.18 20.57 9.45
CA ILE A 233 4.68 21.44 8.39
C ILE A 233 6.21 21.37 8.29
N GLU A 234 6.91 21.39 9.43
CA GLU A 234 8.37 21.22 9.48
C GLU A 234 8.78 19.85 8.94
N ALA A 235 8.08 18.79 9.33
CA ALA A 235 8.34 17.45 8.83
C ALA A 235 8.06 17.34 7.33
N GLN A 236 6.95 17.88 6.84
CA GLN A 236 6.62 17.92 5.41
C GLN A 236 7.71 18.62 4.60
N GLN A 237 8.21 19.76 5.08
CA GLN A 237 9.32 20.48 4.45
C GLN A 237 10.63 19.68 4.49
N ALA A 238 10.97 19.07 5.63
CA ALA A 238 12.18 18.25 5.77
C ALA A 238 12.16 17.02 4.85
N ILE A 239 10.98 16.41 4.66
CA ILE A 239 10.77 15.31 3.71
C ILE A 239 10.94 15.80 2.28
N PHE A 240 10.35 16.95 1.94
CA PHE A 240 10.50 17.55 0.62
C PHE A 240 11.97 17.84 0.30
N ASP A 241 12.70 18.46 1.23
CA ASP A 241 14.13 18.77 1.06
C ASP A 241 14.98 17.51 0.96
N SER A 242 14.65 16.45 1.71
CA SER A 242 15.28 15.12 1.59
C SER A 242 15.04 14.53 0.20
N ALA A 243 13.79 14.56 -0.27
CA ALA A 243 13.41 14.05 -1.57
C ALA A 243 14.11 14.78 -2.72
N VAL A 244 14.26 16.11 -2.64
CA VAL A 244 14.99 16.89 -3.65
C VAL A 244 16.46 16.46 -3.74
N LYS A 245 17.12 16.16 -2.61
CA LYS A 245 18.50 15.64 -2.61
C LYS A 245 18.59 14.25 -3.22
N LEU A 246 17.68 13.35 -2.81
CA LEU A 246 17.63 11.98 -3.34
C LEU A 246 17.31 11.95 -4.84
N LEU A 247 16.46 12.86 -5.31
CA LEU A 247 16.16 13.03 -6.74
C LEU A 247 17.38 13.56 -7.51
N GLU A 248 18.15 14.49 -6.94
CA GLU A 248 19.39 14.96 -7.56
C GLU A 248 20.37 13.79 -7.76
N GLU A 249 20.55 12.94 -6.75
CA GLU A 249 21.36 11.72 -6.84
C GLU A 249 20.78 10.71 -7.86
N GLN A 250 19.46 10.51 -7.88
CA GLN A 250 18.80 9.64 -8.86
C GLN A 250 19.09 10.11 -10.28
N LEU A 251 18.91 11.40 -10.57
CA LEU A 251 19.11 11.98 -11.90
C LEU A 251 20.58 11.95 -12.33
N GLN A 252 21.52 12.19 -11.41
CA GLN A 252 22.96 12.09 -11.69
C GLN A 252 23.41 10.67 -12.03
N ASN A 253 22.70 9.65 -11.53
CA ASN A 253 22.96 8.23 -11.81
C ASN A 253 22.08 7.66 -12.93
N ASP A 254 21.62 8.51 -13.86
CA ASP A 254 20.74 8.14 -14.97
C ASP A 254 19.43 7.45 -14.55
N GLY A 255 18.95 7.72 -13.33
CA GLY A 255 17.66 7.25 -12.84
C GLY A 255 16.47 7.89 -13.57
N PRO A 256 15.26 7.33 -13.40
CA PRO A 256 14.09 7.73 -14.17
C PRO A 256 13.60 9.15 -13.82
N THR A 257 12.98 9.82 -14.78
CA THR A 257 12.33 11.14 -14.66
C THR A 257 10.80 11.06 -14.69
N LEU A 258 10.26 9.86 -14.91
CA LEU A 258 8.84 9.59 -15.01
C LEU A 258 8.10 10.07 -13.75
N PHE A 259 6.93 10.69 -13.94
CA PHE A 259 6.10 11.27 -12.87
C PHE A 259 6.70 12.44 -12.08
N LEU A 260 7.83 13.01 -12.51
CA LEU A 260 8.27 14.32 -12.01
C LEU A 260 7.44 15.45 -12.66
N ASP A 261 6.77 16.26 -11.85
CA ASP A 261 5.94 17.37 -12.32
C ASP A 261 6.71 18.68 -12.31
N ILE A 262 7.39 18.97 -13.43
CA ILE A 262 8.23 20.16 -13.55
C ILE A 262 7.45 21.47 -13.41
N GLU A 263 6.16 21.50 -13.74
CA GLU A 263 5.34 22.71 -13.65
C GLU A 263 5.10 23.09 -12.20
N ASN A 264 4.71 22.10 -11.38
CA ASN A 264 4.51 22.30 -9.94
C ASN A 264 5.84 22.40 -9.15
N MET A 265 6.98 22.13 -9.78
CA MET A 265 8.30 22.35 -9.17
C MET A 265 8.81 23.79 -9.30
N ARG A 266 8.33 24.58 -10.29
CA ARG A 266 8.88 25.90 -10.65
C ARG A 266 9.01 26.85 -9.47
N GLU A 267 8.01 26.86 -8.59
CA GLU A 267 7.93 27.77 -7.43
C GLU A 267 8.47 27.14 -6.13
N THR A 268 9.33 26.13 -6.25
CA THR A 268 9.89 25.39 -5.10
C THR A 268 11.41 25.27 -5.18
N SER A 269 12.05 24.77 -4.12
CA SER A 269 13.49 24.45 -4.13
C SER A 269 13.86 23.34 -5.12
N ALA A 270 12.89 22.56 -5.63
CA ALA A 270 13.09 21.55 -6.67
C ALA A 270 13.30 22.15 -8.07
N SER A 271 12.99 23.43 -8.28
CA SER A 271 13.16 24.11 -9.58
C SER A 271 14.59 24.01 -10.14
N LYS A 272 15.60 23.92 -9.24
CA LYS A 272 17.01 23.71 -9.62
C LYS A 272 17.24 22.42 -10.41
N LEU A 273 16.36 21.42 -10.28
CA LEU A 273 16.48 20.14 -10.96
C LEU A 273 15.86 20.17 -12.36
N ILE A 274 15.02 21.15 -12.68
CA ILE A 274 14.26 21.20 -13.94
C ILE A 274 15.17 21.11 -15.18
N PRO A 275 16.29 21.86 -15.29
CA PRO A 275 17.16 21.73 -16.47
C PRO A 275 17.69 20.32 -16.66
N LEU A 276 18.14 19.68 -15.57
CA LEU A 276 18.63 18.31 -15.60
C LEU A 276 17.51 17.30 -15.91
N ILE A 277 16.30 17.50 -15.40
CA ILE A 277 15.15 16.66 -15.70
C ILE A 277 14.82 16.71 -17.20
N VAL A 278 14.82 17.90 -17.81
CA VAL A 278 14.53 18.06 -19.24
C VAL A 278 15.56 17.33 -20.09
N GLU A 279 16.86 17.55 -19.81
CA GLU A 279 17.96 16.83 -20.47
C GLU A 279 17.80 15.31 -20.33
N LYS A 280 17.51 14.82 -19.12
CA LYS A 280 17.37 13.38 -18.86
C LYS A 280 16.16 12.75 -19.56
N ARG A 281 15.08 13.50 -19.82
CA ARG A 281 13.91 13.01 -20.56
C ARG A 281 14.20 12.77 -22.03
N GLU A 282 15.03 13.60 -22.64
CA GLU A 282 15.48 13.44 -24.02
C GLU A 282 16.37 12.19 -24.11
N ASP A 283 17.37 12.11 -23.21
CA ASP A 283 18.26 10.96 -23.02
C ASP A 283 17.51 9.63 -22.87
N GLU A 284 16.43 9.60 -22.07
CA GLU A 284 15.61 8.41 -21.83
C GLU A 284 15.02 7.84 -23.14
N VAL A 285 14.52 8.72 -24.01
CA VAL A 285 13.91 8.32 -25.28
C VAL A 285 14.99 7.87 -26.26
N GLU A 286 16.06 8.65 -26.41
CA GLU A 286 17.14 8.33 -27.34
C GLU A 286 17.87 7.04 -26.98
N LYS A 287 18.02 6.73 -25.69
CA LYS A 287 18.64 5.48 -25.23
C LYS A 287 17.68 4.30 -25.33
N SER A 288 16.37 4.53 -25.37
CA SER A 288 15.36 3.47 -25.46
C SER A 288 15.34 2.80 -26.84
N THR A 289 15.37 1.47 -26.86
CA THR A 289 15.26 0.69 -28.11
C THR A 289 14.00 -0.17 -28.11
N LEU A 290 13.14 0.04 -29.11
CA LEU A 290 11.92 -0.77 -29.29
C LEU A 290 12.22 -2.05 -30.06
N LEU A 291 11.81 -3.18 -29.49
CA LEU A 291 11.94 -4.47 -30.17
C LEU A 291 10.83 -4.65 -31.20
N VAL A 292 11.19 -5.16 -32.37
CA VAL A 292 10.26 -5.45 -33.47
C VAL A 292 10.36 -6.93 -33.84
N LYS A 293 9.24 -7.66 -33.71
CA LYS A 293 9.13 -9.08 -34.08
C LYS A 293 7.99 -9.26 -35.08
N GLY A 294 8.33 -9.53 -36.34
CA GLY A 294 7.34 -9.61 -37.42
C GLY A 294 6.65 -8.26 -37.60
N SER A 295 5.33 -8.21 -37.38
CA SER A 295 4.52 -6.98 -37.41
C SER A 295 4.26 -6.37 -36.03
N THR A 296 4.77 -6.97 -34.95
CA THR A 296 4.55 -6.52 -33.56
C THR A 296 5.72 -5.72 -33.05
N VAL A 297 5.44 -4.58 -32.41
CA VAL A 297 6.40 -3.67 -31.77
C VAL A 297 6.12 -3.67 -30.27
N PHE A 298 7.16 -3.83 -29.45
CA PHE A 298 7.05 -3.87 -27.99
C PHE A 298 7.36 -2.50 -27.39
N LEU A 299 6.42 -1.96 -26.61
CA LEU A 299 6.42 -0.56 -26.16
C LEU A 299 6.82 -0.36 -24.70
N ARG A 300 7.17 -1.44 -23.99
CA ARG A 300 7.53 -1.38 -22.56
C ARG A 300 8.64 -0.37 -22.22
N PRO A 301 9.75 -0.27 -22.98
CA PRO A 301 10.78 0.73 -22.68
C PRO A 301 10.23 2.15 -22.70
N LEU A 302 9.38 2.45 -23.70
CA LEU A 302 8.81 3.78 -23.91
C LEU A 302 7.82 4.16 -22.81
N TRP A 303 7.02 3.21 -22.32
CA TRP A 303 6.14 3.41 -21.17
C TRP A 303 6.85 3.82 -19.88
N LEU A 304 8.17 3.59 -19.79
CA LEU A 304 8.99 3.94 -18.63
C LEU A 304 9.78 5.24 -18.82
N THR A 305 9.52 5.97 -19.91
CA THR A 305 10.08 7.30 -20.18
C THR A 305 8.99 8.36 -20.03
N HIS A 306 9.34 9.60 -19.68
CA HIS A 306 8.35 10.67 -19.53
C HIS A 306 7.57 10.94 -20.83
N TYR A 307 8.27 11.20 -21.93
CA TYR A 307 7.63 11.51 -23.22
C TYR A 307 6.86 10.31 -23.76
N GLY A 308 7.43 9.11 -23.65
CA GLY A 308 6.78 7.88 -24.06
C GLY A 308 5.49 7.61 -23.30
N PHE A 309 5.49 7.73 -21.97
CA PHE A 309 4.27 7.56 -21.16
C PHE A 309 3.14 8.49 -21.62
N ASN A 310 3.45 9.77 -21.84
CA ASN A 310 2.45 10.77 -22.24
C ASN A 310 1.91 10.52 -23.66
N ILE A 311 2.79 10.27 -24.64
CA ILE A 311 2.39 10.02 -26.03
C ILE A 311 1.59 8.72 -26.13
N LEU A 312 2.02 7.64 -25.47
CA LEU A 312 1.33 6.36 -25.48
C LEU A 312 -0.05 6.45 -24.82
N SER A 313 -0.14 7.18 -23.70
CA SER A 313 -1.42 7.44 -23.04
C SER A 313 -2.37 8.25 -23.94
N ALA A 314 -1.87 9.29 -24.60
CA ALA A 314 -2.67 10.15 -25.48
C ALA A 314 -3.14 9.42 -26.76
N THR A 315 -2.33 8.51 -27.28
CA THR A 315 -2.65 7.70 -28.47
C THR A 315 -3.46 6.44 -28.15
N GLY A 316 -3.63 6.11 -26.87
CA GLY A 316 -4.37 4.92 -26.43
C GLY A 316 -3.69 3.60 -26.80
N MET A 317 -2.37 3.59 -26.97
CA MET A 317 -1.63 2.37 -27.31
C MET A 317 -1.39 1.53 -26.05
N GLY A 318 -1.50 0.20 -26.16
CA GLY A 318 -1.19 -0.72 -25.06
C GLY A 318 0.32 -0.99 -24.90
N LEU A 319 0.67 -2.19 -24.42
CA LEU A 319 2.07 -2.63 -24.28
C LEU A 319 2.73 -3.01 -25.61
N THR A 320 1.95 -3.13 -26.67
CA THR A 320 2.40 -3.48 -28.02
C THR A 320 1.61 -2.70 -29.06
N THR A 321 2.22 -2.47 -30.21
CA THR A 321 1.54 -1.91 -31.38
C THR A 321 2.01 -2.61 -32.68
N ASN A 322 1.40 -2.26 -33.81
CA ASN A 322 1.80 -2.74 -35.12
C ASN A 322 2.76 -1.75 -35.82
N LEU A 323 3.19 -2.05 -37.05
CA LEU A 323 4.09 -1.17 -37.80
C LEU A 323 3.48 0.20 -38.14
N GLU A 324 2.17 0.29 -38.36
CA GLU A 324 1.46 1.55 -38.60
C GLU A 324 1.44 2.43 -37.34
N GLY A 325 1.23 1.81 -36.18
CA GLY A 325 1.36 2.49 -34.89
C GLY A 325 2.79 2.95 -34.62
N LEU A 326 3.81 2.21 -35.06
CA LEU A 326 5.20 2.65 -34.97
C LEU A 326 5.48 3.89 -35.83
N GLU A 327 4.95 3.96 -37.06
CA GLU A 327 5.08 5.17 -37.89
C GLU A 327 4.36 6.37 -37.26
N THR A 328 3.20 6.13 -36.63
CA THR A 328 2.50 7.16 -35.85
C THR A 328 3.37 7.66 -34.70
N LEU A 329 4.03 6.75 -33.96
CA LEU A 329 4.95 7.12 -32.89
C LEU A 329 6.13 7.93 -33.43
N ARG A 330 6.79 7.46 -34.50
CA ARG A 330 7.91 8.17 -35.13
C ARG A 330 7.54 9.62 -35.43
N LYS A 331 6.39 9.85 -36.08
CA LYS A 331 5.91 11.20 -36.36
C LYS A 331 5.75 12.07 -35.09
N ASN A 332 5.17 11.52 -34.01
CA ASN A 332 4.99 12.27 -32.76
C ASN A 332 6.34 12.63 -32.11
N PHE A 333 7.35 11.75 -32.19
CA PHE A 333 8.68 12.01 -31.65
C PHE A 333 9.52 12.92 -32.54
N ASP A 334 9.36 12.84 -33.86
CA ASP A 334 9.98 13.76 -34.81
C ASP A 334 9.51 15.21 -34.57
N GLU A 335 8.26 15.42 -34.18
CA GLU A 335 7.73 16.75 -33.78
C GLU A 335 8.39 17.31 -32.51
N LEU A 336 9.06 16.46 -31.72
CA LEU A 336 9.85 16.81 -30.55
C LEU A 336 11.37 16.80 -30.82
N ASP A 337 11.78 16.65 -32.08
CA ASP A 337 13.18 16.47 -32.49
C ASP A 337 13.87 15.24 -31.82
N LEU A 338 13.09 14.18 -31.53
CA LEU A 338 13.58 12.95 -30.89
C LEU A 338 13.48 11.75 -31.84
N GLU A 339 14.54 10.93 -31.91
CA GLU A 339 14.56 9.74 -32.78
C GLU A 339 14.27 8.43 -31.99
N LEU A 340 13.27 7.67 -32.46
CA LEU A 340 12.98 6.34 -31.91
C LEU A 340 13.86 5.24 -32.52
N ARG A 341 14.68 4.60 -31.68
CA ARG A 341 15.48 3.44 -32.08
C ARG A 341 14.66 2.16 -32.09
N THR A 342 14.87 1.33 -33.11
CA THR A 342 14.19 0.04 -33.24
C THR A 342 15.17 -1.09 -33.56
N GLN A 343 14.95 -2.26 -32.99
CA GLN A 343 15.76 -3.45 -33.24
C GLN A 343 14.89 -4.64 -33.65
N LYS A 344 15.17 -5.23 -34.81
CA LYS A 344 14.50 -6.45 -35.26
C LYS A 344 15.02 -7.68 -34.51
N VAL A 345 14.11 -8.49 -33.97
CA VAL A 345 14.45 -9.69 -33.19
C VAL A 345 13.64 -10.92 -33.63
N THR A 346 14.24 -12.10 -33.52
CA THR A 346 13.57 -13.39 -33.76
C THR A 346 12.84 -13.90 -32.51
N VAL A 347 13.36 -13.58 -31.33
CA VAL A 347 12.76 -13.86 -30.02
C VAL A 347 12.64 -12.55 -29.27
N ALA A 348 11.42 -12.14 -28.94
CA ALA A 348 11.20 -11.04 -28.01
C ALA A 348 11.43 -11.57 -26.60
N LYS A 349 12.52 -11.15 -25.95
CA LYS A 349 12.65 -11.29 -24.51
C LYS A 349 12.08 -10.05 -23.86
N ASP A 350 11.42 -10.26 -22.74
CA ASP A 350 10.81 -9.21 -21.94
C ASP A 350 11.89 -8.51 -21.09
N VAL A 351 12.83 -7.86 -21.76
CA VAL A 351 13.99 -7.22 -21.12
C VAL A 351 13.76 -5.72 -21.20
N TYR A 352 13.50 -5.13 -20.05
CA TYR A 352 13.74 -3.70 -19.85
C TYR A 352 15.19 -3.55 -19.40
N ASP A 353 15.94 -2.70 -20.09
CA ASP A 353 17.35 -2.41 -19.89
C ASP A 353 17.60 -1.02 -19.25
N GLY A 354 16.53 -0.28 -18.96
CA GLY A 354 16.64 1.02 -18.28
C GLY A 354 16.80 0.92 -16.76
N THR A 355 16.83 2.08 -16.11
CA THR A 355 17.22 2.26 -14.71
C THR A 355 16.03 2.24 -13.73
N ALA A 356 14.79 2.26 -14.22
CA ALA A 356 13.61 2.18 -13.36
C ALA A 356 13.58 0.89 -12.54
N SER A 357 13.33 1.03 -11.24
CA SER A 357 13.24 -0.07 -10.30
C SER A 357 12.11 -1.03 -10.68
N LYS A 358 12.19 -2.27 -10.20
CA LYS A 358 11.09 -3.23 -10.38
C LYS A 358 9.77 -2.72 -9.79
N GLY A 359 9.83 -1.89 -8.76
CA GLY A 359 8.64 -1.29 -8.14
C GLY A 359 7.96 -0.28 -9.06
N MET A 360 8.74 0.61 -9.68
CA MET A 360 8.21 1.56 -10.68
C MET A 360 7.67 0.82 -11.91
N GLN A 361 8.41 -0.17 -12.41
CA GLN A 361 7.96 -1.02 -13.52
C GLN A 361 6.62 -1.70 -13.21
N LYS A 362 6.49 -2.30 -12.02
CA LYS A 362 5.22 -2.90 -11.56
C LYS A 362 4.10 -1.87 -11.58
N HIS A 363 4.31 -0.70 -11.00
CA HIS A 363 3.28 0.34 -10.93
C HIS A 363 2.80 0.78 -12.32
N VAL A 364 3.73 1.09 -13.22
CA VAL A 364 3.43 1.55 -14.58
C VAL A 364 2.66 0.47 -15.36
N PHE A 365 3.14 -0.78 -15.33
CA PHE A 365 2.50 -1.85 -16.09
C PHE A 365 1.16 -2.29 -15.49
N ASP A 366 0.97 -2.17 -14.18
CA ASP A 366 -0.33 -2.40 -13.55
C ASP A 366 -1.35 -1.32 -13.95
N LEU A 367 -0.93 -0.06 -14.10
CA LEU A 367 -1.80 1.02 -14.62
C LEU A 367 -2.25 0.75 -16.05
N ILE A 368 -1.33 0.31 -16.91
CA ILE A 368 -1.61 0.05 -18.33
C ILE A 368 -2.56 -1.14 -18.48
N ARG A 369 -2.31 -2.25 -17.77
CA ARG A 369 -3.23 -3.41 -17.77
C ARG A 369 -4.63 -3.01 -17.32
N ALA A 370 -4.76 -2.16 -16.30
CA ALA A 370 -6.07 -1.71 -15.83
C ALA A 370 -6.80 -0.78 -16.82
N ALA A 371 -6.09 -0.17 -17.77
CA ALA A 371 -6.64 0.78 -18.74
C ALA A 371 -6.88 0.18 -20.13
N PHE A 372 -6.12 -0.84 -20.52
CA PHE A 372 -6.06 -1.36 -21.89
C PHE A 372 -6.32 -2.88 -22.03
N ASP A 373 -6.41 -3.62 -20.94
CA ASP A 373 -6.99 -4.99 -20.90
C ASP A 373 -8.42 -4.93 -20.32
#